data_AF-S4RPJ0-F1
#
_entry.id   AF-S4RPJ0-F1
#
_cell.length_a   1.000
_cell.length_b   1.000
_cell.length_c   1.000
_cell.angle_alpha   90.00
_cell.angle_beta   90.00
_cell.angle_gamma   90.00
#
_symmetry.space_group_name_H-M   'P 1'
#
loop_
_entity.id
_entity.type
_entity.pdbx_description
1 polymer ?
#
loop_
_entity_poly.entity_id
_entity_poly.type
_entity_poly.pdbx_seq_one_letter_code
_entity_poly.pdbx_strand_id
1 'polypeptide(L)'
;ITVTYRQKFVDICRKIFEYGLQQYKKREEEVDDFTRSVNEAKSDNRQAASAIISDFEKENAQLLEEVQQITDAALLDAKILEHSQKINNMWDALMKLEIQLLDQLEDVVKDFERNLTDMVAAFIENVQGLLSQCRELENNYHEKLLEVLMSTFDKIVKNELKEELSEDLRLIFTDKDSLVNAASASHDIHLLKIDNKEDDIISRANTWMATFVQRVQDEEVKRNRARVTEINHYVDYLHEELQNQDIQDSL
;
A
#
# COMPACT_ATOMS: atom_id res chain seq x y z
N ILE A 1 -41.50 -14.71 5.68
CA ILE A 1 -40.53 -13.85 6.39
C ILE A 1 -39.10 -14.24 6.03
N THR A 2 -38.71 -15.51 6.21
CA THR A 2 -37.33 -16.00 5.98
C THR A 2 -36.82 -15.89 4.53
N VAL A 3 -37.66 -16.20 3.52
CA VAL A 3 -37.26 -16.11 2.10
C VAL A 3 -36.92 -14.67 1.69
N THR A 4 -37.74 -13.71 2.11
CA THR A 4 -37.55 -12.29 1.81
C THR A 4 -36.35 -11.69 2.53
N TYR A 5 -36.13 -12.04 3.81
CA TYR A 5 -34.95 -11.64 4.56
C TYR A 5 -33.66 -12.13 3.90
N ARG A 6 -33.59 -13.44 3.62
CA ARG A 6 -32.41 -14.06 3.00
C ARG A 6 -32.09 -13.42 1.64
N GLN A 7 -33.10 -13.21 0.80
CA GLN A 7 -32.89 -12.60 -0.52
C GLN A 7 -32.31 -11.20 -0.40
N LYS A 8 -32.91 -10.33 0.44
CA LYS A 8 -32.43 -8.96 0.65
C LYS A 8 -31.02 -8.92 1.23
N PHE A 9 -30.71 -9.79 2.18
CA PHE A 9 -29.38 -9.88 2.78
C PHE A 9 -28.33 -10.27 1.73
N VAL A 10 -28.61 -11.30 0.92
CA VAL A 10 -27.73 -11.73 -0.19
C VAL A 10 -27.52 -10.62 -1.21
N ASP A 11 -28.56 -9.84 -1.52
CA ASP A 11 -28.43 -8.72 -2.45
C ASP A 11 -27.53 -7.60 -1.90
N ILE A 12 -27.53 -7.34 -0.59
CA ILE A 12 -26.57 -6.41 0.03
C ILE A 12 -25.15 -6.99 -0.02
N CYS A 13 -24.96 -8.26 0.32
CA CYS A 13 -23.65 -8.91 0.20
C CYS A 13 -23.09 -8.84 -1.24
N ARG A 14 -23.96 -8.99 -2.25
CA ARG A 14 -23.58 -8.82 -3.65
C ARG A 14 -23.11 -7.40 -3.94
N LYS A 15 -23.82 -6.38 -3.45
CA LYS A 15 -23.40 -4.97 -3.59
C LYS A 15 -22.03 -4.71 -2.97
N ILE A 16 -21.78 -5.24 -1.76
CA ILE A 16 -20.47 -5.14 -1.10
C ILE A 16 -19.37 -5.73 -1.99
N PHE A 17 -19.61 -6.93 -2.54
CA PHE A 17 -18.65 -7.61 -3.41
C PHE A 17 -18.40 -6.84 -4.71
N GLU A 18 -19.45 -6.41 -5.41
CA GLU A 18 -19.35 -5.65 -6.66
C GLU A 18 -18.63 -4.32 -6.47
N TYR A 19 -18.96 -3.60 -5.40
CA TYR A 19 -18.28 -2.35 -5.06
C TYR A 19 -16.81 -2.60 -4.70
N GLY A 20 -16.52 -3.67 -3.96
CA GLY A 20 -15.15 -4.09 -3.66
C GLY A 20 -14.31 -4.35 -4.91
N LEU A 21 -14.89 -5.00 -5.93
CA LEU A 21 -14.22 -5.22 -7.22
C LEU A 21 -13.97 -3.90 -7.98
N GLN A 22 -14.93 -2.98 -7.96
CA GLN A 22 -14.76 -1.67 -8.60
C GLN A 22 -13.64 -0.87 -7.92
N GLN A 23 -13.62 -0.86 -6.58
CA GLN A 23 -12.61 -0.16 -5.81
C GLN A 23 -11.23 -0.82 -5.94
N TYR A 24 -11.18 -2.14 -6.08
CA TYR A 24 -9.93 -2.85 -6.38
C TYR A 24 -9.31 -2.36 -7.70
N LYS A 25 -10.10 -2.28 -8.78
CA LYS A 25 -9.62 -1.78 -10.08
C LYS A 25 -9.10 -0.35 -10.01
N LYS A 26 -9.82 0.54 -9.33
CA LYS A 26 -9.37 1.94 -9.14
C LYS A 26 -8.03 2.03 -8.44
N ARG A 27 -7.80 1.18 -7.44
CA ARG A 27 -6.51 1.13 -6.72
C ARG A 27 -5.40 0.54 -7.59
N GLU A 28 -5.70 -0.45 -8.45
CA GLU A 28 -4.72 -0.93 -9.44
C GLU A 28 -4.33 0.18 -10.42
N GLU A 29 -5.29 0.94 -10.94
CA GLU A 29 -5.04 2.08 -11.82
C GLU A 29 -4.15 3.14 -11.15
N GLU A 30 -4.45 3.51 -9.90
CA GLU A 30 -3.64 4.45 -9.12
C GLU A 30 -2.20 3.93 -8.89
N VAL A 31 -2.05 2.63 -8.58
CA VAL A 31 -0.74 1.99 -8.41
C VAL A 31 0.05 1.99 -9.70
N ASP A 32 -0.60 1.72 -10.84
CA ASP A 32 0.04 1.71 -12.15
C ASP A 32 0.51 3.11 -12.56
N ASP A 33 -0.29 4.14 -12.32
CA ASP A 33 0.07 5.53 -12.63
C ASP A 33 1.18 6.06 -11.71
N PHE A 34 1.14 5.72 -10.42
CA PHE A 34 2.24 5.98 -9.49
C PHE A 34 3.53 5.30 -9.94
N THR A 35 3.47 4.00 -10.25
CA THR A 35 4.64 3.21 -10.67
C THR A 35 5.26 3.77 -11.95
N ARG A 36 4.42 4.20 -12.90
CA ARG A 36 4.89 4.84 -14.12
C ARG A 36 5.63 6.14 -13.83
N SER A 37 5.03 7.01 -13.01
CA SER A 37 5.61 8.31 -12.65
C SER A 37 6.97 8.16 -11.95
N VAL A 38 7.07 7.21 -11.02
CA VAL A 38 8.34 6.89 -10.33
C VAL A 38 9.40 6.36 -11.30
N ASN A 39 9.01 5.47 -12.22
CA ASN A 39 9.95 4.89 -13.18
C ASN A 39 10.43 5.91 -14.21
N GLU A 40 9.57 6.82 -14.65
CA GLU A 40 9.93 7.93 -15.53
C GLU A 40 10.96 8.85 -14.84
N ALA A 41 10.67 9.32 -13.62
CA ALA A 41 11.61 10.16 -12.86
C ALA A 41 12.97 9.47 -12.63
N LYS A 42 12.98 8.18 -12.30
CA LYS A 42 14.21 7.37 -12.17
C LYS A 42 14.96 7.23 -13.50
N SER A 43 14.25 7.06 -14.60
CA SER A 43 14.83 6.95 -15.94
C SER A 43 15.51 8.26 -16.36
N ASP A 44 14.82 9.38 -16.17
CA ASP A 44 15.34 10.72 -16.50
C ASP A 44 16.59 11.05 -15.69
N ASN A 45 16.55 10.79 -14.37
CA ASN A 45 17.72 10.94 -13.51
C ASN A 45 18.89 10.06 -13.96
N ARG A 46 18.64 8.79 -14.31
CA ARG A 46 19.68 7.88 -14.80
C ARG A 46 20.28 8.38 -16.11
N GLN A 47 19.47 8.91 -17.02
CA GLN A 47 19.96 9.47 -18.28
C GLN A 47 20.83 10.71 -18.04
N ALA A 48 20.40 11.61 -17.16
CA ALA A 48 21.18 12.79 -16.79
C ALA A 48 22.52 12.42 -16.11
N ALA A 49 22.50 11.47 -15.17
CA ALA A 49 23.71 10.97 -14.52
C ALA A 49 24.67 10.32 -15.52
N SER A 50 24.16 9.52 -16.46
CA SER A 50 24.97 8.89 -17.51
C SER A 50 25.61 9.90 -18.45
N ALA A 51 24.93 11.01 -18.75
CA ALA A 51 25.50 12.08 -19.56
C ALA A 51 26.65 12.78 -18.84
N ILE A 52 26.48 13.09 -17.54
CA ILE A 52 27.54 13.70 -16.71
C ILE A 52 28.79 12.79 -16.66
N ILE A 53 28.61 11.50 -16.43
CA ILE A 53 29.72 10.54 -16.38
C ILE A 53 30.40 10.45 -17.75
N SER A 54 29.64 10.34 -18.84
CA SER A 54 30.21 10.24 -20.18
C SER A 54 30.98 11.50 -20.59
N ASP A 55 30.50 12.69 -20.20
CA ASP A 55 31.20 13.95 -20.47
C ASP A 55 32.50 14.03 -19.66
N PHE A 56 32.45 13.64 -18.38
CA PHE A 56 33.64 13.55 -17.54
C PHE A 56 34.67 12.55 -18.09
N GLU A 57 34.27 11.33 -18.46
CA GLU A 57 35.17 10.29 -18.98
C GLU A 57 35.89 10.74 -20.25
N LYS A 58 35.19 11.48 -21.12
CA LYS A 58 35.76 12.03 -22.34
C LYS A 58 36.82 13.10 -22.06
N GLU A 59 36.56 13.98 -21.09
CA GLU A 59 37.54 14.98 -20.65
C GLU A 59 38.71 14.33 -19.90
N ASN A 60 38.43 13.30 -19.09
CA ASN A 60 39.41 12.55 -18.32
C ASN A 60 40.45 11.90 -19.24
N ALA A 61 40.00 11.22 -20.31
CA ALA A 61 40.91 10.59 -21.27
C ALA A 61 41.92 11.57 -21.88
N GLN A 62 41.49 12.81 -22.17
CA GLN A 62 42.37 13.85 -22.71
C GLN A 62 43.38 14.35 -21.67
N LEU A 63 42.91 14.58 -20.43
CA LEU A 63 43.75 15.01 -19.32
C LEU A 63 44.81 13.98 -18.95
N LEU A 64 44.46 12.69 -18.96
CA LEU A 64 45.39 11.60 -18.69
C LEU A 64 46.50 11.50 -19.74
N GLU A 65 46.18 11.71 -21.02
CA GLU A 65 47.18 11.74 -22.09
C GLU A 65 48.11 12.95 -21.96
N GLU A 66 47.59 14.12 -21.55
CA GLU A 66 48.40 15.31 -21.29
C GLU A 66 49.36 15.10 -20.11
N VAL A 67 48.87 14.50 -19.01
CA VAL A 67 49.65 14.25 -17.79
C VAL A 67 50.87 13.37 -18.08
N GLN A 68 50.72 12.30 -18.86
CA GLN A 68 51.82 11.40 -19.24
C GLN A 68 52.95 12.07 -20.05
N GLN A 69 52.68 13.23 -20.66
CA GLN A 69 53.64 13.95 -21.49
C GLN A 69 54.35 15.08 -20.73
N ILE A 70 53.92 15.39 -19.50
CA ILE A 70 54.49 16.48 -18.70
C ILE A 70 55.71 15.98 -17.93
N THR A 71 56.86 16.64 -18.14
CA THR A 71 58.11 16.36 -17.42
C THR A 71 58.43 17.39 -16.33
N ASP A 72 57.68 18.49 -16.28
CA ASP A 72 57.86 19.55 -15.28
C ASP A 72 56.98 19.27 -14.05
N ALA A 73 57.61 19.09 -12.89
CA ALA A 73 56.92 18.70 -11.67
C ALA A 73 55.86 19.73 -11.21
N ALA A 74 56.13 21.03 -11.37
CA ALA A 74 55.16 22.05 -10.96
C ALA A 74 53.94 22.09 -11.89
N LEU A 75 54.15 21.82 -13.18
CA LEU A 75 53.06 21.69 -14.15
C LEU A 75 52.25 20.40 -13.93
N LEU A 76 52.92 19.31 -13.55
CA LEU A 76 52.27 18.04 -13.20
C LEU A 76 51.35 18.19 -11.98
N ASP A 77 51.87 18.76 -10.89
CA ASP A 77 51.11 19.06 -9.66
C ASP A 77 49.86 19.90 -9.96
N ALA A 78 50.01 20.93 -10.82
CA ALA A 78 48.90 21.79 -11.21
C ALA A 78 47.81 21.02 -12.00
N LYS A 79 48.21 20.09 -12.87
CA LYS A 79 47.28 19.25 -13.64
C LYS A 79 46.59 18.19 -12.81
N ILE A 80 47.28 17.57 -11.85
CA ILE A 80 46.68 16.65 -10.89
C ILE A 80 45.62 17.38 -10.05
N LEU A 81 45.91 18.59 -9.59
CA LEU A 81 44.94 19.41 -8.85
C LEU A 81 43.73 19.77 -9.72
N GLU A 82 43.94 20.15 -10.98
CA GLU A 82 42.85 20.40 -11.94
C GLU A 82 41.97 19.14 -12.09
N HIS A 83 42.59 17.96 -12.22
CA HIS A 83 41.87 16.71 -12.38
C HIS A 83 41.04 16.34 -11.14
N SER A 84 41.62 16.46 -9.95
CA SER A 84 40.88 16.26 -8.69
C SER A 84 39.70 17.22 -8.56
N GLN A 85 39.85 18.48 -8.97
CA GLN A 85 38.73 19.41 -8.98
C GLN A 85 37.61 18.97 -9.94
N LYS A 86 37.95 18.42 -11.11
CA LYS A 86 36.94 17.88 -12.05
C LYS A 86 36.21 16.67 -11.48
N ILE A 87 36.91 15.76 -10.82
CA ILE A 87 36.30 14.62 -10.10
C ILE A 87 35.29 15.14 -9.07
N ASN A 88 35.69 16.10 -8.24
CA ASN A 88 34.81 16.70 -7.23
C ASN A 88 33.59 17.41 -7.86
N ASN A 89 33.77 18.12 -8.96
CA ASN A 89 32.65 18.77 -9.67
C ASN A 89 31.65 17.74 -10.22
N MET A 90 32.13 16.61 -10.75
CA MET A 90 31.28 15.51 -11.20
C MET A 90 30.51 14.90 -10.02
N TRP A 91 31.19 14.64 -8.90
CA TRP A 91 30.57 14.15 -7.67
C TRP A 91 29.44 15.08 -7.20
N ASP A 92 29.71 16.39 -7.11
CA ASP A 92 28.73 17.42 -6.72
C ASP A 92 27.50 17.39 -7.64
N ALA A 93 27.72 17.24 -8.95
CA ALA A 93 26.64 17.18 -9.93
C ALA A 93 25.79 15.91 -9.78
N LEU A 94 26.41 14.75 -9.58
CA LEU A 94 25.71 13.47 -9.37
C LEU A 94 24.94 13.47 -8.05
N MET A 95 25.55 13.96 -6.96
CA MET A 95 24.89 14.09 -5.67
C MET A 95 23.71 15.06 -5.71
N LYS A 96 23.85 16.18 -6.42
CA LYS A 96 22.74 17.13 -6.61
C LYS A 96 21.58 16.49 -7.37
N LEU A 97 21.84 15.73 -8.44
CA LEU A 97 20.79 14.99 -9.15
C LEU A 97 20.07 13.99 -8.23
N GLU A 98 20.81 13.29 -7.37
CA GLU A 98 20.21 12.32 -6.45
C GLU A 98 19.35 13.00 -5.37
N ILE A 99 19.78 14.15 -4.85
CA ILE A 99 18.97 14.96 -3.92
C ILE A 99 17.67 15.44 -4.60
N GLN A 100 17.78 15.96 -5.82
CA GLN A 100 16.60 16.40 -6.58
C GLN A 100 15.62 15.27 -6.85
N LEU A 101 16.11 14.08 -7.19
CA LEU A 101 15.27 12.90 -7.38
C LEU A 101 14.64 12.45 -6.06
N LEU A 102 15.37 12.52 -4.94
CA LEU A 102 14.82 12.22 -3.61
C LEU A 102 13.64 13.13 -3.28
N ASP A 103 13.82 14.45 -3.42
CA ASP A 103 12.77 15.43 -3.17
C ASP A 103 11.55 15.19 -4.07
N GLN A 104 11.78 14.98 -5.37
CA GLN A 104 10.71 14.70 -6.34
C GLN A 104 9.92 13.44 -5.97
N LEU A 105 10.61 12.34 -5.62
CA LEU A 105 9.91 11.11 -5.27
C LEU A 105 9.22 11.20 -3.91
N GLU A 106 9.75 11.97 -2.96
CA GLU A 106 9.07 12.22 -1.69
C GLU A 106 7.70 12.88 -1.92
N ASP A 107 7.64 13.88 -2.80
CA ASP A 107 6.37 14.54 -3.15
C ASP A 107 5.40 13.58 -3.86
N VAL A 108 5.88 12.80 -4.84
CA VAL A 108 5.06 11.82 -5.56
C VAL A 108 4.52 10.73 -4.61
N VAL A 109 5.36 10.25 -3.67
CA VAL A 109 4.94 9.26 -2.67
C VAL A 109 3.90 9.83 -1.71
N LYS A 110 4.05 11.09 -1.27
CA LYS A 110 3.06 11.76 -0.40
C LYS A 110 1.71 11.94 -1.09
N ASP A 111 1.70 12.39 -2.34
CA ASP A 111 0.45 12.54 -3.09
C ASP A 111 -0.24 11.19 -3.31
N PHE A 112 0.53 10.15 -3.66
CA PHE A 112 0.02 8.79 -3.78
C PHE A 112 -0.54 8.25 -2.46
N GLU A 113 0.16 8.45 -1.34
CA GLU A 113 -0.31 8.03 -0.01
C GLU A 113 -1.63 8.71 0.37
N ARG A 114 -1.76 10.01 0.08
CA ARG A 114 -3.02 10.75 0.29
C ARG A 114 -4.15 10.16 -0.56
N ASN A 115 -3.92 10.00 -1.85
CA ASN A 115 -4.93 9.46 -2.77
C ASN A 115 -5.39 8.06 -2.34
N LEU A 116 -4.43 7.21 -1.96
CA LEU A 116 -4.73 5.85 -1.53
C LEU A 116 -5.52 5.83 -0.21
N THR A 117 -5.18 6.73 0.73
CA THR A 117 -5.91 6.93 1.98
C THR A 117 -7.35 7.31 1.72
N ASP A 118 -7.59 8.27 0.82
CA ASP A 118 -8.94 8.70 0.45
C ASP A 118 -9.74 7.56 -0.21
N MET A 119 -9.12 6.80 -1.12
CA MET A 119 -9.76 5.65 -1.76
C MET A 119 -10.13 4.54 -0.77
N VAL A 120 -9.25 4.23 0.18
CA VAL A 120 -9.49 3.21 1.21
C VAL A 120 -10.55 3.68 2.20
N ALA A 121 -10.52 4.94 2.63
CA ALA A 121 -11.53 5.53 3.50
C ALA A 121 -12.92 5.50 2.84
N ALA A 122 -13.04 5.93 1.59
CA ALA A 122 -14.30 5.87 0.84
C ALA A 122 -14.80 4.43 0.60
N PHE A 123 -13.88 3.47 0.46
CA PHE A 123 -14.25 2.06 0.41
C PHE A 123 -14.84 1.59 1.74
N ILE A 124 -14.16 1.86 2.85
CA ILE A 124 -14.59 1.49 4.21
C ILE A 124 -15.94 2.10 4.52
N GLU A 125 -16.11 3.41 4.35
CA GLU A 125 -17.37 4.11 4.66
C GLU A 125 -18.57 3.47 3.95
N ASN A 126 -18.42 3.13 2.67
CA ASN A 126 -19.48 2.48 1.91
C ASN A 126 -19.81 1.07 2.43
N VAL A 127 -18.78 0.27 2.74
CA VAL A 127 -18.95 -1.07 3.29
C VAL A 127 -19.67 -1.01 4.64
N GLN A 128 -19.29 -0.09 5.52
CA GLN A 128 -19.95 0.12 6.81
C GLN A 128 -21.42 0.52 6.63
N GLY A 129 -21.71 1.40 5.66
CA GLY A 129 -23.09 1.76 5.31
C GLY A 129 -23.93 0.57 4.82
N LEU A 130 -23.34 -0.36 4.06
CA LEU A 130 -24.01 -1.58 3.61
C LEU A 130 -24.18 -2.60 4.74
N LEU A 131 -23.18 -2.77 5.63
CA LEU A 131 -23.27 -3.67 6.78
C LEU A 131 -24.24 -3.15 7.85
N SER A 132 -24.38 -1.83 7.98
CA SER A 132 -25.45 -1.22 8.78
C SER A 132 -26.84 -1.65 8.27
N GLN A 133 -27.06 -1.68 6.95
CA GLN A 133 -28.31 -2.22 6.38
C GLN A 133 -28.49 -3.72 6.66
N CYS A 134 -27.41 -4.51 6.70
CA CYS A 134 -27.49 -5.91 7.11
C CYS A 134 -27.96 -6.05 8.57
N ARG A 135 -27.44 -5.23 9.49
CA ARG A 135 -27.89 -5.20 10.89
C ARG A 135 -29.36 -4.81 10.99
N GLU A 136 -29.79 -3.80 10.24
CA GLU A 136 -31.19 -3.38 10.20
C GLU A 136 -32.11 -4.50 9.68
N LEU A 137 -31.71 -5.23 8.64
CA LEU A 137 -32.45 -6.39 8.16
C LEU A 137 -32.55 -7.51 9.20
N GLU A 138 -31.45 -7.76 9.93
CA GLU A 138 -31.41 -8.77 11.00
C GLU A 138 -32.30 -8.38 12.18
N ASN A 139 -32.27 -7.11 12.61
CA ASN A 139 -33.17 -6.59 13.65
C ASN A 139 -34.64 -6.75 13.26
N ASN A 140 -35.00 -6.31 12.04
CA ASN A 140 -36.35 -6.46 11.51
C ASN A 140 -36.78 -7.93 11.37
N TYR A 141 -35.85 -8.82 11.05
CA TYR A 141 -36.11 -10.26 10.98
C TYR A 141 -36.37 -10.84 12.37
N HIS A 142 -35.54 -10.49 13.35
CA HIS A 142 -35.68 -10.92 14.74
C HIS A 142 -37.02 -10.47 15.34
N GLU A 143 -37.41 -9.22 15.17
CA GLU A 143 -38.71 -8.70 15.65
C GLU A 143 -39.90 -9.48 15.08
N LYS A 144 -39.91 -9.71 13.76
CA LYS A 144 -40.96 -10.48 13.07
C LYS A 144 -40.94 -11.95 13.45
N LEU A 145 -39.76 -12.52 13.68
CA LEU A 145 -39.61 -13.89 14.14
C LEU A 145 -40.23 -14.02 15.53
N LEU A 146 -39.90 -13.13 16.47
CA LEU A 146 -40.50 -13.11 17.80
C LEU A 146 -42.01 -12.95 17.77
N GLU A 147 -42.56 -12.07 16.92
CA GLU A 147 -44.01 -11.92 16.75
C GLU A 147 -44.68 -13.24 16.35
N VAL A 148 -44.12 -13.95 15.36
CA VAL A 148 -44.63 -15.25 14.91
C VAL A 148 -44.47 -16.33 15.97
N LEU A 149 -43.32 -16.37 16.66
CA LEU A 149 -43.05 -17.32 17.73
C LEU A 149 -44.01 -17.12 18.90
N MET A 150 -44.28 -15.87 19.33
CA MET A 150 -45.25 -15.55 20.38
C MET A 150 -46.68 -15.92 19.97
N SER A 151 -47.09 -15.59 18.75
CA SER A 151 -48.41 -15.97 18.22
C SER A 151 -48.58 -17.49 18.18
N THR A 152 -47.51 -18.22 17.87
CA THR A 152 -47.51 -19.69 17.84
C THR A 152 -47.55 -20.27 19.25
N PHE A 153 -46.77 -19.71 20.18
CA PHE A 153 -46.78 -20.10 21.60
C PHE A 153 -48.19 -19.95 22.20
N ASP A 154 -48.87 -18.83 21.96
CA ASP A 154 -50.24 -18.60 22.43
C ASP A 154 -51.23 -19.67 21.92
N LYS A 155 -51.10 -20.07 20.65
CA LYS A 155 -51.94 -21.14 20.07
C LYS A 155 -51.65 -22.51 20.70
N ILE A 156 -50.38 -22.79 21.02
CA ILE A 156 -49.98 -24.03 21.71
C ILE A 156 -50.60 -24.06 23.11
N VAL A 157 -50.45 -22.97 23.88
CA VAL A 157 -50.99 -22.87 25.25
C VAL A 157 -52.51 -23.01 25.27
N LYS A 158 -53.22 -22.49 24.26
CA LYS A 158 -54.67 -22.63 24.12
C LYS A 158 -55.12 -23.98 23.52
N ASN A 159 -54.18 -24.86 23.17
CA ASN A 159 -54.44 -26.11 22.47
C ASN A 159 -55.19 -25.91 21.12
N GLU A 160 -54.93 -24.77 20.47
CA GLU A 160 -55.53 -24.36 19.19
C GLU A 160 -54.61 -24.67 18.00
N LEU A 161 -53.38 -25.13 18.27
CA LEU A 161 -52.45 -25.54 17.22
C LEU A 161 -52.90 -26.87 16.60
N LYS A 162 -53.22 -26.84 15.29
CA LYS A 162 -53.70 -28.00 14.53
C LYS A 162 -52.58 -28.91 14.02
N GLU A 163 -51.34 -28.41 14.03
CA GLU A 163 -50.17 -29.09 13.48
C GLU A 163 -49.37 -29.78 14.59
N GLU A 164 -48.88 -30.99 14.33
CA GLU A 164 -47.97 -31.66 15.25
C GLU A 164 -46.58 -31.02 15.20
N LEU A 165 -46.10 -30.55 16.34
CA LEU A 165 -44.73 -30.07 16.49
C LEU A 165 -43.76 -31.24 16.60
N SER A 166 -42.59 -31.08 15.96
CA SER A 166 -41.43 -31.95 16.16
C SER A 166 -40.93 -31.88 17.61
N GLU A 167 -40.20 -32.92 18.06
CA GLU A 167 -39.67 -32.97 19.43
C GLU A 167 -38.77 -31.78 19.76
N ASP A 168 -37.90 -31.37 18.82
CA ASP A 168 -37.02 -30.21 18.99
C ASP A 168 -37.79 -28.90 19.18
N LEU A 169 -38.89 -28.71 18.43
CA LEU A 169 -39.73 -27.54 18.59
C LEU A 169 -40.49 -27.58 19.92
N ARG A 170 -41.00 -28.75 20.34
CA ARG A 170 -41.65 -28.88 21.65
C ARG A 170 -40.73 -28.45 22.80
N LEU A 171 -39.44 -28.79 22.71
CA LEU A 171 -38.45 -28.38 23.71
C LEU A 171 -38.30 -26.85 23.78
N ILE A 172 -38.24 -26.18 22.64
CA ILE A 172 -38.10 -24.70 22.57
C ILE A 172 -39.40 -24.00 23.01
N PHE A 173 -40.57 -24.59 22.72
CA PHE A 173 -41.88 -24.09 23.11
C PHE A 173 -42.32 -24.50 24.53
N THR A 174 -41.43 -25.08 25.35
CA THR A 174 -41.73 -25.52 26.73
C THR A 174 -42.25 -24.36 27.59
N ASP A 175 -41.62 -23.20 27.49
CA ASP A 175 -42.04 -21.97 28.15
C ASP A 175 -41.63 -20.74 27.31
N LYS A 176 -42.25 -19.61 27.61
CA LYS A 176 -42.05 -18.36 26.88
C LYS A 176 -40.61 -17.85 26.98
N ASP A 177 -39.98 -17.99 28.14
CA ASP A 177 -38.64 -17.45 28.37
C ASP A 177 -37.60 -18.26 27.59
N SER A 178 -37.70 -19.59 27.59
CA SER A 178 -36.86 -20.48 26.78
C SER A 178 -36.94 -20.15 25.29
N LEU A 179 -38.14 -19.90 24.77
CA LEU A 179 -38.38 -19.52 23.37
C LEU A 179 -37.74 -18.17 23.01
N VAL A 180 -37.94 -17.16 23.84
CA VAL A 180 -37.36 -15.82 23.64
C VAL A 180 -35.83 -15.89 23.73
N ASN A 181 -35.29 -16.58 24.73
CA ASN A 181 -33.85 -16.74 24.92
C ASN A 181 -33.19 -17.41 23.71
N ALA A 182 -33.80 -18.47 23.15
CA ALA A 182 -33.29 -19.15 21.96
C ALA A 182 -33.28 -18.22 20.73
N ALA A 183 -34.36 -17.43 20.53
CA ALA A 183 -34.45 -16.49 19.43
C ALA A 183 -33.45 -15.33 19.57
N SER A 184 -33.26 -14.80 20.78
CA SER A 184 -32.26 -13.76 21.07
C SER A 184 -30.84 -14.28 20.88
N ALA A 185 -30.52 -15.49 21.36
CA ALA A 185 -29.21 -16.08 21.13
C ALA A 185 -28.89 -16.26 19.64
N SER A 186 -29.88 -16.66 18.82
CA SER A 186 -29.70 -16.73 17.36
C SER A 186 -29.43 -15.36 16.75
N HIS A 187 -30.13 -14.33 17.22
CA HIS A 187 -29.96 -12.96 16.75
C HIS A 187 -28.57 -12.40 17.10
N ASP A 188 -28.12 -12.60 18.32
CA ASP A 188 -26.79 -12.18 18.78
C ASP A 188 -25.67 -12.82 17.95
N ILE A 189 -25.82 -14.11 17.61
CA ILE A 189 -24.87 -14.82 16.73
C ILE A 189 -24.86 -14.21 15.32
N HIS A 190 -26.01 -13.81 14.78
CA HIS A 190 -26.07 -13.20 13.45
C HIS A 190 -25.42 -11.82 13.44
N LEU A 191 -25.70 -10.97 14.44
CA LEU A 191 -25.05 -9.66 14.59
C LEU A 191 -23.54 -9.81 14.74
N LEU A 192 -23.09 -10.74 15.59
CA LEU A 192 -21.66 -11.02 15.78
C LEU A 192 -20.97 -11.44 14.46
N LYS A 193 -21.66 -12.20 13.59
CA LYS A 193 -21.11 -12.54 12.26
C LYS A 193 -20.99 -11.34 11.34
N ILE A 194 -21.93 -10.40 11.42
CA ILE A 194 -21.88 -9.15 10.65
C ILE A 194 -20.70 -8.30 11.14
N ASP A 195 -20.58 -8.11 12.46
CA ASP A 195 -19.52 -7.30 13.07
C ASP A 195 -18.13 -7.88 12.80
N ASN A 196 -17.94 -9.18 13.02
CA ASN A 196 -16.67 -9.84 12.71
C ASN A 196 -16.30 -9.70 11.22
N LYS A 197 -17.29 -9.64 10.33
CA LYS A 197 -17.02 -9.48 8.90
C LYS A 197 -16.69 -8.04 8.55
N GLU A 198 -17.30 -7.07 9.21
CA GLU A 198 -16.92 -5.65 9.11
C GLU A 198 -15.46 -5.46 9.52
N ASP A 199 -15.11 -5.97 10.71
CA ASP A 199 -13.76 -5.87 11.26
C ASP A 199 -12.70 -6.52 10.35
N ASP A 200 -12.99 -7.71 9.82
CA ASP A 200 -12.11 -8.37 8.84
C ASP A 200 -11.86 -7.52 7.60
N ILE A 201 -12.92 -6.94 7.01
CA ILE A 201 -12.78 -6.12 5.80
C ILE A 201 -12.00 -4.84 6.09
N ILE A 202 -12.32 -4.14 7.19
CA ILE A 202 -11.68 -2.89 7.58
C ILE A 202 -10.20 -3.12 7.92
N SER A 203 -9.92 -4.14 8.75
CA SER A 203 -8.55 -4.48 9.15
C SER A 203 -7.71 -4.81 7.92
N ARG A 204 -8.21 -5.66 7.02
CA ARG A 204 -7.47 -6.04 5.82
C ARG A 204 -7.21 -4.87 4.88
N ALA A 205 -8.18 -3.97 4.71
CA ALA A 205 -8.01 -2.78 3.85
C ALA A 205 -6.92 -1.84 4.42
N ASN A 206 -6.99 -1.54 5.71
CA ASN A 206 -6.01 -0.68 6.37
C ASN A 206 -4.61 -1.31 6.42
N THR A 207 -4.52 -2.61 6.76
CA THR A 207 -3.23 -3.32 6.79
C THR A 207 -2.59 -3.39 5.41
N TRP A 208 -3.38 -3.67 4.37
CA TRP A 208 -2.87 -3.66 2.99
C TRP A 208 -2.28 -2.30 2.62
N MET A 209 -3.02 -1.21 2.88
CA MET A 209 -2.59 0.15 2.57
C MET A 209 -1.30 0.51 3.31
N ALA A 210 -1.27 0.31 4.63
CA ALA A 210 -0.12 0.63 5.47
C ALA A 210 1.12 -0.18 5.04
N THR A 211 0.95 -1.47 4.74
CA THR A 211 2.05 -2.33 4.29
C THR A 211 2.56 -1.89 2.92
N PHE A 212 1.67 -1.48 2.01
CA PHE A 212 2.05 -1.03 0.68
C PHE A 212 2.85 0.28 0.73
N VAL A 213 2.34 1.28 1.46
CA VAL A 213 3.00 2.58 1.63
C VAL A 213 4.36 2.42 2.29
N GLN A 214 4.45 1.64 3.37
CA GLN A 214 5.71 1.37 4.04
C GLN A 214 6.73 0.73 3.09
N ARG A 215 6.30 -0.25 2.28
CA ARG A 215 7.18 -0.90 1.31
C ARG A 215 7.73 0.10 0.29
N VAL A 216 6.89 0.99 -0.24
CA VAL A 216 7.31 2.03 -1.19
C VAL A 216 8.38 2.94 -0.56
N GLN A 217 8.14 3.42 0.66
CA GLN A 217 9.10 4.28 1.38
C GLN A 217 10.42 3.54 1.65
N ASP A 218 10.35 2.28 2.10
CA ASP A 218 11.54 1.47 2.37
C ASP A 218 12.37 1.20 1.10
N GLU A 219 11.70 0.96 -0.03
CA GLU A 219 12.35 0.76 -1.32
C GLU A 219 13.07 2.03 -1.79
N GLU A 220 12.47 3.21 -1.62
CA GLU A 220 13.12 4.47 -1.98
C GLU A 220 14.31 4.81 -1.08
N VAL A 221 14.21 4.58 0.24
CA VAL A 221 15.36 4.75 1.16
C VAL A 221 16.50 3.82 0.77
N LYS A 222 16.21 2.55 0.46
CA LYS A 222 17.23 1.60 0.02
C LYS A 222 17.87 2.01 -1.30
N ARG A 223 17.07 2.45 -2.27
CA ARG A 223 17.54 2.92 -3.58
C ARG A 223 18.47 4.12 -3.42
N ASN A 224 18.06 5.13 -2.67
CA ASN A 224 18.85 6.34 -2.47
C ASN A 224 20.20 6.02 -1.82
N ARG A 225 20.20 5.23 -0.74
CA ARG A 225 21.44 4.80 -0.07
C ARG A 225 22.36 4.04 -1.02
N ALA A 226 21.81 3.09 -1.79
CA ALA A 226 22.60 2.33 -2.74
C ALA A 226 23.24 3.25 -3.81
N ARG A 227 22.49 4.22 -4.32
CA ARG A 227 22.99 5.17 -5.32
C ARG A 227 24.08 6.08 -4.76
N VAL A 228 23.90 6.63 -3.55
CA VAL A 228 24.93 7.44 -2.88
C VAL A 228 26.20 6.64 -2.64
N THR A 229 26.09 5.38 -2.20
CA THR A 229 27.26 4.50 -2.05
C THR A 229 27.96 4.25 -3.38
N GLU A 230 27.23 3.99 -4.45
CA GLU A 230 27.80 3.78 -5.79
C GLU A 230 28.55 5.02 -6.30
N ILE A 231 27.96 6.22 -6.14
CA ILE A 231 28.61 7.49 -6.52
C ILE A 231 29.94 7.66 -5.76
N ASN A 232 29.92 7.44 -4.44
CA ASN A 232 31.14 7.57 -3.63
C ASN A 232 32.21 6.54 -4.03
N HIS A 233 31.85 5.27 -4.21
CA HIS A 233 32.80 4.25 -4.65
C HIS A 233 33.43 4.58 -6.02
N TYR A 234 32.65 5.12 -6.95
CA TYR A 234 33.17 5.52 -8.26
C TYR A 234 34.16 6.69 -8.14
N VAL A 235 33.88 7.66 -7.26
CA VAL A 235 34.77 8.80 -7.03
C VAL A 235 36.04 8.41 -6.28
N ASP A 236 35.95 7.51 -5.30
CA ASP A 236 37.11 6.95 -4.62
C ASP A 236 38.03 6.22 -5.62
N TYR A 237 37.45 5.41 -6.52
CA TYR A 237 38.19 4.75 -7.60
C TYR A 237 38.95 5.76 -8.49
N LEU A 238 38.29 6.85 -8.90
CA LEU A 238 38.93 7.87 -9.75
C LEU A 238 40.07 8.61 -9.03
N HIS A 239 39.92 8.89 -7.73
CA HIS A 239 41.00 9.48 -6.94
C HIS A 239 42.17 8.52 -6.75
N GLU A 240 41.93 7.23 -6.54
CA GLU A 240 42.98 6.21 -6.47
C GLU A 240 43.72 6.05 -7.81
N GLU A 241 43.01 6.08 -8.94
CA GLU A 241 43.62 6.04 -10.27
C GLU A 241 44.56 7.24 -10.50
N LEU A 242 44.14 8.43 -10.10
CA LEU A 242 44.96 9.64 -10.18
C LEU A 242 46.22 9.57 -9.28
N GLN A 243 46.08 9.07 -8.05
CA GLN A 243 47.21 8.93 -7.12
C GLN A 243 48.24 7.90 -7.60
N ASN A 244 47.79 6.80 -8.20
CA ASN A 244 48.70 5.77 -8.71
C ASN A 244 49.57 6.29 -9.87
N GLN A 245 49.05 7.23 -10.67
CA GLN A 245 49.83 7.87 -11.74
C GLN A 245 50.88 8.84 -11.20
N ASP A 246 50.55 9.61 -10.17
CA ASP A 246 51.50 10.50 -9.47
C ASP A 246 52.73 9.73 -8.92
N ILE A 247 52.50 8.52 -8.40
CA ILE A 247 53.55 7.65 -7.85
C ILE A 247 54.44 7.04 -8.95
N GLN A 248 53.89 6.72 -10.13
CA GLN A 248 54.67 6.15 -11.23
C GLN A 248 55.61 7.17 -11.89
N ASP A 249 55.21 8.44 -11.96
CA ASP A 249 56.02 9.51 -12.57
C ASP A 249 57.04 10.15 -11.59
N SER A 250 56.88 9.91 -10.29
CA SER A 250 57.80 10.36 -9.24
C SER A 250 59.01 9.43 -9.00
N LEU A 251 59.09 8.27 -9.67
CA LEU A 251 60.14 7.24 -9.56
C LEU A 251 61.12 7.26 -10.74
#